data_AF-A0A382CYT9-F1
#
_entry.id   AF-A0A382CYT9-F1
#
_cell.length_a   1.000
_cell.length_b   1.000
_cell.length_c   1.000
_cell.angle_alpha   90.00
_cell.angle_beta   90.00
_cell.angle_gamma   90.00
#
_symmetry.space_group_name_H-M   'P 1'
#
loop_
_entity.id
_entity.type
_entity.pdbx_description
1 polymer ?
#
loop_
_entity_poly.entity_id
_entity_poly.type
_entity_poly.pdbx_seq_one_letter_code
_entity_poly.pdbx_strand_id
1 'polypeptide(L)'
;MTTTRPRLRQRAGQPKGRQGGPLARAAVRDCIEGMPLQRDLLIEYLHRLQDHHGHIAADHVVALAEELKLSSVEVYEVATFYTIST
;
A
#
# COMPACT_ATOMS: atom_id res chain seq x y z
N MET A 1 -5.40 -4.55 30.15
CA MET A 1 -5.97 -3.23 29.82
C MET A 1 -4.96 -2.45 28.98
N THR A 2 -5.21 -2.44 27.68
CA THR A 2 -4.82 -1.48 26.62
C THR A 2 -3.44 -0.79 26.69
N THR A 3 -2.47 -1.31 25.93
CA THR A 3 -1.23 -0.62 25.58
C THR A 3 -1.49 0.31 24.38
N THR A 4 -1.53 1.62 24.63
CA THR A 4 -1.59 2.66 23.60
C THR A 4 -0.23 2.77 22.89
N ARG A 5 -0.17 2.35 21.62
CA ARG A 5 1.02 2.55 20.76
C ARG A 5 1.06 3.99 20.23
N PRO A 6 2.21 4.68 20.27
CA PRO A 6 2.31 6.05 19.78
C PRO A 6 2.29 6.05 18.24
N ARG A 7 1.35 6.78 17.64
CA ARG A 7 1.30 7.03 16.20
C ARG A 7 2.38 8.05 15.83
N LEU A 8 3.51 7.56 15.30
CA LEU A 8 4.54 8.42 14.74
C LEU A 8 4.04 9.03 13.43
N ARG A 9 3.64 10.30 13.49
CA ARG A 9 3.39 11.15 12.32
C ARG A 9 4.73 11.49 11.67
N GLN A 10 5.20 10.69 10.72
CA GLN A 10 6.32 11.06 9.87
C GLN A 10 5.81 11.93 8.72
N ARG A 11 6.12 13.23 8.80
CA ARG A 11 6.00 14.18 7.70
C ARG A 11 7.04 13.80 6.65
N ALA A 12 6.61 13.28 5.50
CA ALA A 12 7.47 13.11 4.34
C ALA A 12 7.12 14.18 3.30
N GLY A 13 7.93 15.23 3.26
CA GLY A 13 8.02 16.06 2.07
C GLY A 13 9.05 15.44 1.13
N GLN A 14 8.67 15.18 -0.13
CA GLN A 14 9.53 15.49 -1.26
C GLN A 14 8.71 15.48 -2.57
N PRO A 15 8.74 16.56 -3.37
CA PRO A 15 8.18 16.57 -4.72
C PRO A 15 9.25 16.04 -5.69
N LYS A 16 9.16 14.76 -6.01
CA LYS A 16 9.85 14.16 -7.17
C LYS A 16 9.01 12.96 -7.57
N GLY A 17 8.53 12.98 -8.82
CA GLY A 17 7.38 12.21 -9.32
C GLY A 17 7.18 10.87 -8.63
N ARG A 18 5.95 10.65 -8.12
CA ARG A 18 5.47 9.50 -7.34
C ARG A 18 6.08 8.18 -7.83
N GLN A 19 7.27 7.88 -7.36
CA GLN A 19 7.88 6.56 -7.42
C GLN A 19 7.79 6.06 -6.00
N GLY A 20 7.23 4.87 -5.80
CA GLY A 20 7.17 4.27 -4.47
C GLY A 20 8.57 4.30 -3.87
N GLY A 21 8.75 5.07 -2.80
CA GLY A 21 10.06 5.20 -2.17
C GLY A 21 10.60 3.82 -1.76
N PRO A 22 11.93 3.66 -1.60
CA PRO A 22 12.51 2.38 -1.20
C PRO A 22 11.87 1.77 0.06
N LEU A 23 11.42 2.63 0.98
CA LEU A 23 10.71 2.23 2.19
C LEU A 23 9.30 1.69 1.89
N ALA A 24 8.56 2.32 0.98
CA ALA A 24 7.22 1.87 0.58
C ALA A 24 7.28 0.51 -0.13
N ARG A 25 8.29 0.30 -0.99
CA ARG A 25 8.53 -1.00 -1.63
C ARG A 25 8.85 -2.09 -0.63
N ALA A 26 9.75 -1.82 0.32
CA ALA A 26 10.08 -2.77 1.37
C ALA A 26 8.85 -3.14 2.21
N ALA A 27 8.04 -2.15 2.60
CA ALA A 27 6.82 -2.37 3.38
C ALA A 27 5.76 -3.18 2.61
N VAL A 28 5.52 -2.85 1.33
CA VAL A 28 4.63 -3.64 0.46
C VAL A 28 5.13 -5.08 0.37
N ARG A 29 6.42 -5.27 0.12
CA ARG A 29 7.02 -6.59 -0.04
C ARG A 29 6.89 -7.45 1.22
N ASP A 30 7.06 -6.84 2.39
CA ASP A 30 6.83 -7.47 3.70
C ASP A 30 5.35 -7.85 3.89
N CYS A 31 4.42 -6.97 3.50
CA CYS A 31 2.98 -7.22 3.60
C CYS A 31 2.46 -8.33 2.68
N ILE A 32 3.07 -8.48 1.50
CA ILE A 32 2.66 -9.50 0.51
C ILE A 32 3.54 -10.75 0.54
N GLU A 33 4.54 -10.80 1.44
CA GLU A 33 5.42 -11.95 1.58
C GLU A 33 4.60 -13.20 1.89
N GLY A 34 4.83 -14.26 1.10
CA GLY A 34 4.09 -15.52 1.23
C GLY A 34 2.75 -15.58 0.49
N MET A 35 2.36 -14.53 -0.25
CA MET A 35 1.19 -14.54 -1.14
C MET A 35 1.59 -14.63 -2.62
N PRO A 36 0.78 -15.26 -3.48
CA PRO A 36 1.09 -15.38 -4.90
C PRO A 36 0.81 -14.06 -5.64
N LEU A 37 1.82 -13.50 -6.32
CA LEU A 37 1.72 -12.24 -7.08
C LEU A 37 0.71 -12.34 -8.25
N GLN A 38 -0.57 -12.19 -7.94
CA GLN A 38 -1.71 -12.34 -8.84
C GLN A 38 -2.63 -11.13 -8.75
N ARG A 39 -3.15 -10.70 -9.91
CA ARG A 39 -4.09 -9.57 -10.00
C ARG A 39 -5.39 -9.83 -9.22
N ASP A 40 -5.82 -11.09 -9.12
CA ASP A 40 -7.09 -11.45 -8.49
C ASP A 40 -7.07 -11.23 -6.97
N LEU A 41 -5.87 -11.15 -6.38
CA LEU A 41 -5.66 -10.89 -4.96
C LEU A 41 -5.45 -9.40 -4.64
N LEU A 42 -5.67 -8.50 -5.61
CA LEU A 42 -5.43 -7.07 -5.42
C LEU A 42 -6.20 -6.49 -4.23
N ILE A 43 -7.45 -6.89 -4.07
CA ILE A 43 -8.28 -6.49 -2.93
C ILE A 43 -7.70 -6.98 -1.60
N GLU A 44 -7.14 -8.19 -1.56
CA GLU A 44 -6.52 -8.75 -0.36
C GLU A 44 -5.19 -8.06 -0.01
N TYR A 45 -4.41 -7.69 -1.03
CA TYR A 45 -3.21 -6.89 -0.84
C TYR A 45 -3.53 -5.52 -0.27
N LEU A 46 -4.55 -4.84 -0.84
CA LEU A 46 -4.99 -3.53 -0.38
C LEU A 46 -5.51 -3.57 1.06
N HIS A 47 -6.31 -4.59 1.40
CA HIS A 47 -6.75 -4.84 2.77
C HIS A 47 -5.58 -4.99 3.74
N ARG A 48 -4.61 -5.87 3.43
CA ARG A 48 -3.44 -6.10 4.29
C ARG A 48 -2.62 -4.84 4.49
N LEU A 49 -2.39 -4.10 3.40
CA LEU A 49 -1.68 -2.83 3.46
C LEU A 49 -2.42 -1.79 4.30
N GLN A 50 -3.74 -1.70 4.17
CA GLN A 50 -4.55 -0.82 5.00
C GLN A 50 -4.55 -1.23 6.47
N ASP A 51 -4.61 -2.52 6.78
CA ASP A 51 -4.60 -3.03 8.15
C ASP A 51 -3.23 -2.80 8.82
N HIS A 52 -2.14 -3.05 8.10
CA HIS A 52 -0.77 -2.86 8.59
C HIS A 52 -0.41 -1.37 8.77
N HIS A 53 -0.74 -0.52 7.81
CA HIS A 53 -0.36 0.90 7.82
C HIS A 53 -1.45 1.85 8.35
N GLY A 54 -2.68 1.37 8.52
CA GLY A 54 -3.86 2.17 8.86
C GLY A 54 -4.35 3.12 7.75
N HIS A 55 -3.68 3.15 6.60
CA HIS A 55 -4.03 3.93 5.41
C HIS A 55 -3.22 3.46 4.20
N ILE A 56 -3.76 3.67 3.00
CA ILE A 56 -3.07 3.38 1.75
C ILE A 56 -2.55 4.69 1.16
N ALA A 57 -1.24 4.90 1.23
CA ALA A 57 -0.58 6.05 0.60
C ALA A 57 -0.38 5.81 -0.90
N ALA A 58 -0.29 6.88 -1.69
CA ALA A 58 -0.02 6.78 -3.13
C ALA A 58 1.30 6.05 -3.43
N ASP A 59 2.30 6.17 -2.56
CA ASP A 59 3.59 5.49 -2.70
C ASP A 59 3.45 3.96 -2.54
N HIS A 60 2.52 3.51 -1.69
CA HIS A 60 2.21 2.09 -1.53
C HIS A 60 1.50 1.53 -2.76
N VAL A 61 0.59 2.30 -3.37
CA VAL A 61 -0.09 1.92 -4.62
C VAL A 61 0.91 1.74 -5.75
N VAL A 62 1.85 2.68 -5.91
CA VAL A 62 2.90 2.58 -6.94
C VAL A 62 3.81 1.38 -6.67
N ALA A 63 4.23 1.18 -5.43
CA ALA A 63 5.06 0.02 -5.06
C ALA A 63 4.33 -1.32 -5.29
N LEU A 64 3.04 -1.43 -4.96
CA LEU A 64 2.25 -2.63 -5.20
C LEU A 64 2.07 -2.90 -6.70
N ALA A 65 1.84 -1.87 -7.50
CA ALA A 65 1.74 -1.99 -8.94
C ALA A 65 3.05 -2.50 -9.57
N GLU A 66 4.20 -2.03 -9.08
CA GLU A 66 5.51 -2.50 -9.54
C GLU A 66 5.75 -3.98 -9.21
N GLU A 67 5.40 -4.43 -7.98
CA GLU A 67 5.54 -5.83 -7.57
C GLU A 67 4.62 -6.78 -8.37
N LEU A 68 3.39 -6.34 -8.65
CA LEU A 68 2.42 -7.12 -9.43
C LEU A 68 2.60 -6.98 -10.95
N LYS A 69 3.53 -6.13 -11.40
CA LYS A 69 3.71 -5.73 -12.82
C LYS A 69 2.41 -5.21 -13.46
N LEU A 70 1.64 -4.46 -12.69
CA LEU A 70 0.39 -3.79 -13.11
C LEU A 70 0.62 -2.30 -13.34
N SER A 71 -0.35 -1.65 -13.95
CA SER A 71 -0.36 -0.18 -14.04
C SER A 71 -0.69 0.41 -12.67
N SER A 72 0.06 1.44 -12.25
CA SER A 72 -0.24 2.18 -11.02
C SER A 72 -1.62 2.83 -11.06
N VAL A 73 -2.13 3.15 -12.25
CA VAL A 73 -3.49 3.68 -12.45
C VAL A 73 -4.54 2.63 -12.11
N GLU A 74 -4.38 1.40 -12.62
CA GLU A 74 -5.31 0.28 -12.36
C GLU A 74 -5.38 -0.02 -10.86
N VAL A 75 -4.23 -0.09 -10.18
CA VAL A 75 -4.19 -0.32 -8.72
C VAL A 75 -4.81 0.85 -7.95
N TYR A 76 -4.60 2.09 -8.40
CA TYR A 76 -5.18 3.27 -7.77
C TYR A 76 -6.70 3.31 -7.87
N GLU A 77 -7.24 2.97 -9.05
CA GLU A 77 -8.69 2.87 -9.25
C GLU A 77 -9.27 1.83 -8.30
N VAL A 78 -8.72 0.62 -8.28
CA VAL A 78 -9.19 -0.45 -7.41
C VAL A 78 -9.10 -0.05 -5.93
N ALA A 79 -8.00 0.58 -5.50
CA ALA A 79 -7.85 1.08 -4.13
C ALA A 79 -8.90 2.14 -3.77
N THR A 80 -9.22 3.04 -4.70
CA THR A 80 -10.22 4.10 -4.48
C THR A 80 -11.62 3.50 -4.36
N PHE A 81 -12.00 2.59 -5.24
CA PHE A 81 -13.29 1.88 -5.12
C PHE A 81 -13.40 1.07 -3.83
N TYR A 82 -12.32 0.39 -3.46
CA TYR A 82 -12.26 -0.44 -2.27
C TYR A 82 -12.43 0.37 -0.97
N THR A 83 -11.75 1.51 -0.85
CA THR A 83 -11.83 2.38 0.35
C THR A 83 -13.16 3.13 0.49
N ILE A 84 -13.91 3.33 -0.59
CA ILE A 84 -15.24 3.97 -0.55
C ILE A 84 -16.33 2.95 -0.16
N SER A 85 -16.08 1.65 -0.38
CA SER A 85 -17.06 0.58 -0.20
C SER A 85 -17.04 -0.11 1.17
N THR A 86 -16.08 0.21 2.04
CA THR A 86 -15.90 -0.39 3.39
C THR A 86 -16.01 0.68 4.46
#